data_AF-A0A1D2TKA7-F1
#
_entry.id   AF-A0A1D2TKA7-F1
#
_cell.length_a   1.000
_cell.length_b   1.000
_cell.length_c   1.000
_cell.angle_alpha   90.00
_cell.angle_beta   90.00
_cell.angle_gamma   90.00
#
_symmetry.space_group_name_H-M   'P 1'
#
loop_
_entity.id
_entity.type
_entity.pdbx_description
1 polymer ?
#
loop_
_entity_poly.entity_id
_entity_poly.type
_entity_poly.pdbx_seq_one_letter_code
_entity_poly.pdbx_strand_id
1 'polypeptide(L)'
;MKPRVINLSVLILCCASLLLAGCSKNVKDEITSLNFSRLMSPSGVTAVVVNRTSVRLNWNKVTKAQGYAIEFFNNGTMDFSGTPVRTVSNVAPDAMPYTVPGLVGETTYSVRIKAVGEGVDDSKWSAATFTTDAEQIFLPVDPNDIQAKQVTLRWQAGQTATQIVLQPGNITHTVTPSEIANGVAVITGLTPETAYTAKLLSGVSTRGTATFSTLIDLGGAIQVNPGDDLTAILQAANAGDVFALMPGEYITQDIAITKSIAIKGARPADKPVLKGTIFRISDNAGLELKDLILDGTGALNDNQAIIYSAGSVFAPLSIEDCTIKNYVKGIIYVNSATRISSVVYKGNIIQDIQCNGGDFIDFRNGLADKFDFINNTVSNSATARDFFRMDAGGTTNFPGVRSVITINNNTFFNICQGTSNRVLYIRLANGSHEIKFNKNIIAGSNGQFTNQSATNVTERGNNNYFQAPNYYSTSVTNSDRGVYTTLDPGFANPATGNFTVSNIELKAAGIGDPRWVQ
;
A
#
# COMPACT_ATOMS: atom_id res chain seq x y z
N MET A 1 32.96 -24.59 -102.45
CA MET A 1 32.96 -25.69 -101.44
C MET A 1 32.12 -25.28 -100.23
N LYS A 2 31.86 -26.20 -99.29
CA LYS A 2 30.85 -26.06 -98.21
C LYS A 2 31.11 -24.87 -97.24
N PRO A 3 30.06 -24.38 -96.55
CA PRO A 3 30.08 -23.10 -95.83
C PRO A 3 30.46 -23.24 -94.35
N ARG A 4 30.63 -22.10 -93.67
CA ARG A 4 30.25 -21.94 -92.25
C ARG A 4 29.87 -20.49 -91.93
N VAL A 5 28.70 -20.33 -91.32
CA VAL A 5 28.13 -19.09 -90.76
C VAL A 5 28.15 -19.22 -89.23
N ILE A 6 27.81 -18.13 -88.51
CA ILE A 6 27.71 -17.92 -87.04
C ILE A 6 28.99 -17.21 -86.53
N ASN A 7 29.04 -15.90 -86.24
CA ASN A 7 28.12 -14.89 -85.65
C ASN A 7 28.23 -14.75 -84.12
N LEU A 8 28.03 -13.50 -83.64
CA LEU A 8 27.66 -13.09 -82.28
C LEU A 8 28.76 -12.82 -81.21
N SER A 9 29.14 -11.53 -81.10
CA SER A 9 28.98 -10.69 -79.88
C SER A 9 29.99 -10.64 -78.71
N VAL A 10 30.31 -9.37 -78.35
CA VAL A 10 30.17 -8.75 -77.00
C VAL A 10 31.33 -8.75 -75.96
N LEU A 11 31.55 -7.56 -75.37
CA LEU A 11 32.21 -7.21 -74.08
C LEU A 11 33.74 -7.54 -73.91
N ILE A 12 34.54 -6.94 -73.00
CA ILE A 12 34.64 -5.57 -72.41
C ILE A 12 35.92 -5.46 -71.53
N LEU A 13 36.47 -4.23 -71.35
CA LEU A 13 37.04 -3.69 -70.08
C LEU A 13 38.47 -4.03 -69.55
N CYS A 14 39.25 -2.95 -69.29
CA CYS A 14 40.30 -2.73 -68.23
C CYS A 14 41.57 -3.63 -68.20
N CYS A 15 42.79 -3.20 -67.83
CA CYS A 15 43.26 -2.19 -66.86
C CYS A 15 44.82 -2.13 -66.84
N ALA A 16 45.44 -1.15 -66.14
CA ALA A 16 46.89 -1.07 -65.77
C ALA A 16 47.92 -0.88 -66.93
N SER A 17 49.00 -0.09 -66.84
CA SER A 17 49.59 0.71 -65.73
C SER A 17 50.79 1.58 -66.19
N LEU A 18 51.01 2.76 -65.57
CA LEU A 18 52.35 3.33 -65.16
C LEU A 18 53.42 3.70 -66.26
N LEU A 19 54.36 4.66 -66.17
CA LEU A 19 54.79 5.71 -65.18
C LEU A 19 55.44 6.94 -65.89
N LEU A 20 55.33 8.13 -65.25
CA LEU A 20 56.28 9.26 -65.13
C LEU A 20 56.91 10.03 -66.33
N ALA A 21 56.38 11.24 -66.54
CA ALA A 21 57.12 12.52 -66.56
C ALA A 21 56.14 13.69 -66.20
N GLY A 22 56.53 14.90 -65.76
CA GLY A 22 57.86 15.38 -65.36
C GLY A 22 57.97 16.91 -65.11
N CYS A 23 56.97 17.57 -64.50
CA CYS A 23 56.84 19.06 -64.47
C CYS A 23 57.26 19.75 -63.14
N SER A 24 57.50 21.06 -63.23
CA SER A 24 58.20 21.90 -62.24
C SER A 24 57.51 22.03 -60.87
N LYS A 25 58.31 21.84 -59.80
CA LYS A 25 57.92 22.08 -58.41
C LYS A 25 57.95 23.59 -58.07
N ASN A 26 56.89 24.31 -58.41
CA ASN A 26 56.49 25.50 -57.64
C ASN A 26 55.62 25.06 -56.46
N VAL A 27 56.23 24.33 -55.52
CA VAL A 27 55.62 24.04 -54.23
C VAL A 27 55.75 25.31 -53.40
N LYS A 28 54.62 25.95 -53.07
CA LYS A 28 54.59 27.04 -52.07
C LYS A 28 55.26 26.53 -50.79
N ASP A 29 56.03 27.38 -50.12
CA ASP A 29 56.69 27.04 -48.86
C ASP A 29 55.74 26.28 -47.93
N GLU A 30 56.14 25.07 -47.51
CA GLU A 30 55.40 24.35 -46.50
C GLU A 30 55.41 25.18 -45.21
N ILE A 31 54.23 25.44 -44.66
CA ILE A 31 54.09 26.13 -43.37
C ILE A 31 54.55 25.16 -42.27
N THR A 32 55.86 25.09 -42.08
CA THR A 32 56.53 24.23 -41.09
C THR A 32 56.29 24.69 -39.64
N SER A 33 55.75 25.90 -39.44
CA SER A 33 55.26 26.37 -38.14
C SER A 33 54.03 27.26 -38.29
N LEU A 34 52.93 26.88 -37.63
CA LEU A 34 51.77 27.78 -37.46
C LEU A 34 52.00 28.66 -36.23
N ASN A 35 52.59 29.84 -36.45
CA ASN A 35 52.66 30.89 -35.44
C ASN A 35 51.36 31.71 -35.46
N PHE A 36 50.35 31.22 -34.75
CA PHE A 36 49.16 32.01 -34.45
C PHE A 36 49.50 33.12 -33.44
N SER A 37 48.95 34.32 -33.63
CA SER A 37 49.01 35.41 -32.63
C SER A 37 48.20 35.10 -31.36
N ARG A 38 47.45 34.00 -31.35
CA ARG A 38 46.44 33.65 -30.36
C ARG A 38 46.34 32.14 -30.17
N LEU A 39 46.01 31.69 -28.95
CA LEU A 39 45.69 30.29 -28.67
C LEU A 39 44.41 29.83 -29.42
N MET A 40 44.36 28.54 -29.75
CA MET A 40 43.16 27.91 -30.29
C MET A 40 42.04 27.85 -29.24
N SER A 41 40.79 28.05 -29.64
CA SER A 41 39.65 27.89 -28.73
C SER A 41 39.54 26.44 -28.23
N PRO A 42 39.17 26.19 -26.96
CA PRO A 42 38.86 24.85 -26.46
C PRO A 42 37.83 24.15 -27.36
N SER A 43 38.16 22.97 -27.89
CA SER A 43 37.23 22.19 -28.73
C SER A 43 36.60 21.05 -27.93
N GLY A 44 35.45 20.54 -28.38
CA GLY A 44 34.75 19.46 -27.70
C GLY A 44 34.21 19.83 -26.31
N VAL A 45 33.83 21.10 -26.09
CA VAL A 45 33.25 21.55 -24.82
C VAL A 45 31.94 20.80 -24.57
N THR A 46 31.86 20.16 -23.41
CA THR A 46 30.67 19.47 -22.90
C THR A 46 30.39 19.93 -21.48
N ALA A 47 29.11 20.00 -21.12
CA ALA A 47 28.63 20.35 -19.79
C ALA A 47 27.61 19.30 -19.35
N VAL A 48 27.94 18.55 -18.31
CA VAL A 48 27.08 17.47 -17.78
C VAL A 48 26.77 17.78 -16.32
N VAL A 49 25.49 17.85 -15.97
CA VAL A 49 25.07 18.04 -14.58
C VAL A 49 25.40 16.79 -13.78
N VAL A 50 26.00 16.98 -12.60
CA VAL A 50 26.34 15.95 -11.64
C VAL A 50 25.92 16.42 -10.25
N ASN A 51 25.52 15.52 -9.36
CA ASN A 51 25.06 15.87 -8.01
C ASN A 51 23.98 16.97 -7.99
N ARG A 52 23.07 16.98 -8.97
CA ARG A 52 21.93 17.91 -9.16
C ARG A 52 22.31 19.36 -9.50
N THR A 53 23.19 19.97 -8.72
CA THR A 53 23.59 21.38 -8.82
C THR A 53 25.09 21.60 -8.98
N SER A 54 25.81 20.58 -9.44
CA SER A 54 27.19 20.73 -9.91
C SER A 54 27.25 20.45 -11.41
N VAL A 55 28.24 21.03 -12.11
CA VAL A 55 28.46 20.74 -13.53
C VAL A 55 29.88 20.22 -13.74
N ARG A 56 29.99 19.08 -14.41
CA ARG A 56 31.25 18.52 -14.91
C ARG A 56 31.44 19.03 -16.33
N LEU A 57 32.44 19.88 -16.50
CA LEU A 57 32.86 20.44 -17.77
C LEU A 57 34.03 19.62 -18.32
N ASN A 58 34.02 19.34 -19.62
CA ASN A 58 35.15 18.67 -20.29
C ASN A 58 35.42 19.30 -21.65
N TRP A 59 36.69 19.38 -22.05
CA TRP A 59 37.13 19.95 -23.33
C TRP A 59 38.53 19.41 -23.70
N ASN A 60 38.88 19.50 -24.98
CA ASN A 60 40.19 19.10 -25.47
C ASN A 60 41.27 20.09 -25.01
N LYS A 61 42.42 19.57 -24.54
CA LYS A 61 43.57 20.38 -24.10
C LYS A 61 44.06 21.29 -25.22
N VAL A 62 44.25 22.57 -24.91
CA VAL A 62 44.82 23.56 -25.83
C VAL A 62 46.34 23.61 -25.65
N THR A 63 47.08 23.32 -26.71
CA THR A 63 48.56 23.37 -26.73
C THR A 63 49.05 24.79 -26.41
N LYS A 64 50.06 24.90 -25.54
CA LYS A 64 50.62 26.17 -24.99
C LYS A 64 49.68 27.00 -24.08
N ALA A 65 48.52 26.48 -23.67
CA ALA A 65 47.72 27.14 -22.64
C ALA A 65 48.34 26.99 -21.25
N GLN A 66 48.45 28.08 -20.49
CA GLN A 66 48.86 28.06 -19.07
C GLN A 66 47.69 27.77 -18.13
N GLY A 67 46.46 27.82 -18.64
CA GLY A 67 45.27 27.41 -17.94
C GLY A 67 44.01 27.81 -18.69
N TYR A 68 42.88 27.80 -18.00
CA TYR A 68 41.59 28.23 -18.54
C TYR A 68 40.87 29.17 -17.59
N ALA A 69 40.05 30.05 -18.16
CA ALA A 69 39.07 30.85 -17.45
C ALA A 69 37.66 30.43 -17.89
N ILE A 70 36.76 30.27 -16.92
CA ILE A 70 35.39 29.80 -17.09
C ILE A 70 34.43 30.85 -16.52
N GLU A 71 33.38 31.19 -17.25
CA GLU A 71 32.34 32.12 -16.81
C GLU A 71 30.95 31.51 -16.99
N PHE A 72 30.10 31.68 -15.99
CA PHE A 72 28.72 31.21 -15.97
C PHE A 72 27.75 32.39 -15.93
N PHE A 73 26.67 32.30 -16.71
CA PHE A 73 25.57 33.26 -16.75
C PHE A 73 24.25 32.51 -16.58
N ASN A 74 23.30 33.07 -15.85
CA ASN A 74 21.99 32.46 -15.55
C ASN A 74 20.89 32.88 -16.54
N ASN A 75 21.27 33.26 -17.77
CA ASN A 75 20.35 33.69 -18.83
C ASN A 75 19.97 32.55 -19.80
N GLY A 76 20.74 31.46 -19.83
CA GLY A 76 20.59 30.38 -20.81
C GLY A 76 20.86 30.76 -22.27
N THR A 77 21.28 31.99 -22.53
CA THR A 77 21.53 32.53 -23.87
C THR A 77 23.02 32.56 -24.21
N MET A 78 23.34 32.31 -25.48
CA MET A 78 24.72 32.23 -25.99
C MET A 78 25.27 33.60 -26.45
N ASP A 79 24.61 34.69 -26.08
CA ASP A 79 25.04 36.07 -26.31
C ASP A 79 26.04 36.56 -25.24
N PHE A 80 26.00 35.95 -24.05
CA PHE A 80 26.87 36.27 -22.90
C PHE A 80 26.84 37.76 -22.52
N SER A 81 25.66 38.38 -22.62
CA SER A 81 25.40 39.74 -22.17
C SER A 81 25.28 39.81 -20.63
N GLY A 82 25.56 40.98 -20.06
CA GLY A 82 25.55 41.20 -18.61
C GLY A 82 26.82 40.75 -17.89
N THR A 83 26.69 40.46 -16.60
CA THR A 83 27.80 40.07 -15.71
C THR A 83 27.74 38.58 -15.40
N PRO A 84 28.87 37.84 -15.41
CA PRO A 84 28.89 36.45 -14.96
C PRO A 84 28.38 36.32 -13.52
N VAL A 85 27.49 35.37 -13.27
CA VAL A 85 27.07 35.01 -11.89
C VAL A 85 28.14 34.19 -11.16
N ARG A 86 29.11 33.64 -11.91
CA ARG A 86 30.32 32.99 -11.37
C ARG A 86 31.45 33.02 -12.38
N THR A 87 32.66 33.31 -11.91
CA THR A 87 33.90 33.19 -12.68
C THR A 87 34.83 32.22 -11.96
N VAL A 88 35.47 31.32 -12.71
CA VAL A 88 36.55 30.44 -12.24
C VAL A 88 37.78 30.73 -13.08
N SER A 89 38.81 31.29 -12.45
CA SER A 89 40.09 31.62 -13.08
C SER A 89 41.15 30.57 -12.74
N ASN A 90 42.24 30.54 -13.51
CA ASN A 90 43.44 29.75 -13.24
C ASN A 90 43.18 28.23 -13.14
N VAL A 91 42.23 27.70 -13.93
CA VAL A 91 42.01 26.25 -14.05
C VAL A 91 43.23 25.65 -14.76
N ALA A 92 43.94 24.71 -14.10
CA ALA A 92 45.21 24.21 -14.61
C ALA A 92 45.08 23.51 -16.00
N PRO A 93 46.15 23.48 -16.83
CA PRO A 93 46.10 22.97 -18.21
C PRO A 93 45.63 21.52 -18.39
N ASP A 94 45.71 20.72 -17.33
CA ASP A 94 45.39 19.29 -17.27
C ASP A 94 44.27 18.97 -16.27
N ALA A 95 43.52 19.97 -15.80
CA ALA A 95 42.45 19.80 -14.81
C ALA A 95 41.11 19.28 -15.39
N MET A 96 41.10 18.80 -16.64
CA MET A 96 39.90 18.29 -17.30
C MET A 96 39.73 16.79 -17.06
N PRO A 97 38.50 16.29 -16.80
CA PRO A 97 37.26 17.06 -16.65
C PRO A 97 37.16 17.79 -15.31
N TYR A 98 36.67 19.04 -15.34
CA TYR A 98 36.62 19.96 -14.22
C TYR A 98 35.19 20.09 -13.67
N THR A 99 34.99 19.92 -12.36
CA THR A 99 33.66 20.00 -11.74
C THR A 99 33.49 21.30 -10.95
N VAL A 100 32.41 22.04 -11.23
CA VAL A 100 32.02 23.26 -10.53
C VAL A 100 30.77 22.98 -9.67
N PRO A 101 30.88 22.93 -8.33
CA PRO A 101 29.76 22.63 -7.44
C PRO A 101 29.07 23.88 -6.89
N GLY A 102 27.82 23.74 -6.44
CA GLY A 102 27.08 24.83 -5.78
C GLY A 102 26.57 25.88 -6.76
N LEU A 103 25.94 25.44 -7.84
CA LEU A 103 25.07 26.27 -8.68
C LEU A 103 23.66 26.30 -8.08
N VAL A 104 22.80 27.21 -8.53
CA VAL A 104 21.39 27.27 -8.11
C VAL A 104 20.64 26.15 -8.82
N GLY A 105 19.72 25.47 -8.14
CA GLY A 105 18.85 24.46 -8.75
C GLY A 105 17.86 25.04 -9.78
N GLU A 106 17.31 24.18 -10.64
CA GLU A 106 16.28 24.52 -11.65
C GLU A 106 16.65 25.71 -12.55
N THR A 107 17.95 25.94 -12.77
CA THR A 107 18.47 27.14 -13.44
C THR A 107 19.19 26.75 -14.73
N THR A 108 18.78 27.35 -15.85
CA THR A 108 19.48 27.21 -17.14
C THR A 108 20.67 28.17 -17.19
N TYR A 109 21.86 27.59 -17.28
CA TYR A 109 23.11 28.31 -17.40
C TYR A 109 23.61 28.30 -18.85
N SER A 110 24.19 29.42 -19.28
CA SER A 110 25.19 29.42 -20.33
C SER A 110 26.57 29.50 -19.69
N VAL A 111 27.53 28.75 -20.23
CA VAL A 111 28.92 28.70 -19.77
C VAL A 111 29.85 28.95 -20.94
N ARG A 112 30.89 29.76 -20.72
CA ARG A 112 31.98 29.96 -21.67
C ARG A 112 33.35 29.68 -21.06
N ILE A 113 34.24 29.12 -21.87
CA ILE A 113 35.62 28.71 -21.51
C ILE A 113 36.59 29.30 -22.54
N LYS A 114 37.68 29.92 -22.08
CA LYS A 114 38.83 30.32 -22.91
C LYS A 114 40.12 29.73 -22.36
N ALA A 115 41.06 29.44 -23.24
CA ALA A 115 42.44 29.12 -22.87
C ALA A 115 43.23 30.42 -22.63
N VAL A 116 43.99 30.45 -21.55
CA VAL A 116 44.80 31.60 -21.12
C VAL A 116 46.25 31.40 -21.58
N GLY A 117 46.81 32.41 -22.23
CA GLY A 117 48.17 32.39 -22.80
C GLY A 117 49.20 33.16 -21.98
N GLU A 118 50.47 32.86 -22.23
CA GLU A 118 51.61 33.64 -21.76
C GLU A 118 52.51 33.95 -22.96
N GLY A 119 52.77 35.24 -23.22
CA GLY A 119 53.46 35.69 -24.43
C GLY A 119 52.67 35.49 -25.75
N VAL A 120 51.40 35.10 -25.66
CA VAL A 120 50.46 34.90 -26.79
C VAL A 120 49.05 35.25 -26.33
N ASP A 121 48.20 35.77 -27.22
CA ASP A 121 46.82 36.13 -26.85
C ASP A 121 46.01 34.92 -26.36
N ASP A 122 45.17 35.14 -25.35
CA ASP A 122 44.09 34.24 -24.93
C ASP A 122 43.21 33.78 -26.09
N SER A 123 42.72 32.54 -26.07
CA SER A 123 41.85 32.04 -27.12
C SER A 123 40.53 32.84 -27.24
N LYS A 124 39.84 32.67 -28.36
CA LYS A 124 38.40 33.00 -28.38
C LYS A 124 37.66 32.05 -27.42
N TRP A 125 36.51 32.49 -26.93
CA TRP A 125 35.63 31.68 -26.09
C TRP A 125 35.03 30.51 -26.87
N SER A 126 34.89 29.37 -26.20
CA SER A 126 34.01 28.26 -26.56
C SER A 126 32.92 28.14 -25.51
N ALA A 127 31.75 27.62 -25.87
CA ALA A 127 30.55 27.75 -25.05
C ALA A 127 29.66 26.50 -25.05
N ALA A 128 28.86 26.35 -24.00
CA ALA A 128 27.80 25.35 -23.86
C ALA A 128 26.64 25.90 -23.00
N THR A 129 25.51 25.21 -23.00
CA THR A 129 24.40 25.44 -22.07
C THR A 129 24.06 24.15 -21.32
N PHE A 130 23.50 24.29 -20.14
CA PHE A 130 22.96 23.18 -19.33
C PHE A 130 21.93 23.71 -18.34
N THR A 131 21.04 22.85 -17.85
CA THR A 131 20.04 23.20 -16.82
C THR A 131 20.28 22.32 -15.60
N THR A 132 20.45 22.92 -14.42
CA THR A 132 20.58 22.19 -13.15
C THR A 132 19.27 21.54 -12.74
N ASP A 133 19.35 20.42 -12.04
CA ASP A 133 18.18 19.79 -11.41
C ASP A 133 17.74 20.61 -10.18
N ALA A 134 16.56 20.28 -9.62
CA ALA A 134 16.16 20.75 -8.29
C ALA A 134 17.17 20.34 -7.21
N GLU A 135 17.43 21.26 -6.26
CA GLU A 135 18.23 20.94 -5.07
C GLU A 135 17.52 19.91 -4.18
N GLN A 136 18.30 19.27 -3.31
CA GLN A 136 17.78 18.39 -2.27
C GLN A 136 18.55 18.60 -0.97
N ILE A 137 18.13 19.58 -0.18
CA ILE A 137 18.63 19.82 1.19
C ILE A 137 17.70 19.29 2.29
N PHE A 138 16.48 18.86 1.94
CA PHE A 138 15.63 18.14 2.90
C PHE A 138 16.29 16.81 3.28
N LEU A 139 16.29 16.52 4.57
CA LEU A 139 16.64 15.20 5.09
C LEU A 139 15.45 14.24 4.87
N PRO A 140 15.69 12.91 4.82
CA PRO A 140 14.62 11.93 4.91
C PRO A 140 13.74 12.19 6.15
N VAL A 141 12.43 12.05 6.01
CA VAL A 141 11.49 12.21 7.13
C VAL A 141 11.64 11.02 8.07
N ASP A 142 11.95 11.28 9.35
CA ASP A 142 11.99 10.24 10.37
C ASP A 142 10.55 9.72 10.62
N PRO A 143 10.30 8.40 10.60
CA PRO A 143 8.98 7.86 10.93
C PRO A 143 8.42 8.31 12.29
N ASN A 144 9.28 8.63 13.26
CA ASN A 144 8.90 9.13 14.59
C ASN A 144 8.48 10.62 14.57
N ASP A 145 8.87 11.37 13.54
CA ASP A 145 8.50 12.76 13.33
C ASP A 145 7.12 12.91 12.63
N ILE A 146 6.45 11.80 12.30
CA ILE A 146 5.14 11.79 11.61
C ILE A 146 4.02 11.46 12.61
N GLN A 147 2.98 12.27 12.61
CA GLN A 147 1.75 12.05 13.39
C GLN A 147 0.51 12.05 12.47
N ALA A 148 -0.68 11.93 13.06
CA ALA A 148 -1.94 11.95 12.31
C ALA A 148 -2.25 13.31 11.67
N LYS A 149 -1.92 14.40 12.37
CA LYS A 149 -2.27 15.78 12.00
C LYS A 149 -1.07 16.72 11.95
N GLN A 150 0.15 16.16 12.05
CA GLN A 150 1.40 16.91 12.12
C GLN A 150 2.56 16.13 11.50
N VAL A 151 3.56 16.83 10.97
CA VAL A 151 4.90 16.28 10.67
C VAL A 151 5.99 17.25 11.13
N THR A 152 7.14 16.74 11.53
CA THR A 152 8.38 17.53 11.66
C THR A 152 9.27 17.30 10.45
N LEU A 153 9.67 18.38 9.77
CA LEU A 153 10.53 18.33 8.57
C LEU A 153 11.88 18.96 8.88
N ARG A 154 12.97 18.37 8.37
CA ARG A 154 14.34 18.74 8.72
C ARG A 154 15.22 18.95 7.49
N TRP A 155 16.16 19.88 7.58
CA TRP A 155 17.19 20.17 6.58
C TRP A 155 18.49 20.62 7.28
N GLN A 156 19.56 20.87 6.51
CA GLN A 156 20.80 21.36 7.11
C GLN A 156 20.60 22.75 7.76
N ALA A 157 20.89 22.86 9.06
CA ALA A 157 20.84 24.11 9.82
C ALA A 157 21.64 25.25 9.17
N GLY A 158 21.09 26.46 9.23
CA GLY A 158 21.64 27.67 8.61
C GLY A 158 21.35 27.82 7.11
N GLN A 159 20.81 26.81 6.43
CA GLN A 159 20.41 26.95 5.02
C GLN A 159 19.12 27.78 4.88
N THR A 160 19.16 28.75 3.97
CA THR A 160 18.04 29.66 3.69
C THR A 160 16.85 28.94 3.05
N ALA A 161 15.64 29.31 3.47
CA ALA A 161 14.40 28.92 2.82
C ALA A 161 13.35 30.02 3.07
N THR A 162 12.30 30.06 2.26
CA THR A 162 11.21 31.05 2.41
C THR A 162 9.89 30.39 2.79
N GLN A 163 9.61 29.18 2.28
CA GLN A 163 8.35 28.48 2.54
C GLN A 163 8.48 26.97 2.36
N ILE A 164 7.59 26.23 3.02
CA ILE A 164 7.31 24.82 2.76
C ILE A 164 5.88 24.71 2.24
N VAL A 165 5.68 24.05 1.10
CA VAL A 165 4.36 23.81 0.50
C VAL A 165 4.08 22.31 0.48
N LEU A 166 2.90 21.90 0.95
CA LEU A 166 2.46 20.50 0.98
C LEU A 166 1.27 20.26 0.06
N GLN A 167 1.31 19.13 -0.64
CA GLN A 167 0.23 18.60 -1.47
C GLN A 167 -0.10 17.18 -0.99
N PRO A 168 -1.39 16.78 -0.87
CA PRO A 168 -2.60 17.55 -1.17
C PRO A 168 -2.89 18.67 -0.15
N GLY A 169 -3.98 19.41 -0.35
CA GLY A 169 -4.46 20.43 0.59
C GLY A 169 -3.87 21.84 0.44
N ASN A 170 -2.83 22.03 -0.38
CA ASN A 170 -2.17 23.33 -0.63
C ASN A 170 -1.72 24.04 0.66
N ILE A 171 -1.33 23.27 1.67
CA ILE A 171 -0.88 23.79 2.97
C ILE A 171 0.45 24.51 2.74
N THR A 172 0.54 25.77 3.15
CA THR A 172 1.73 26.61 2.99
C THR A 172 2.20 27.11 4.35
N HIS A 173 3.47 26.87 4.66
CA HIS A 173 4.14 27.30 5.89
C HIS A 173 5.27 28.26 5.54
N THR A 174 5.22 29.49 6.05
CA THR A 174 6.31 30.47 5.89
C THR A 174 7.45 30.11 6.84
N VAL A 175 8.64 29.85 6.29
CA VAL A 175 9.80 29.47 7.10
C VAL A 175 10.33 30.69 7.88
N THR A 176 10.49 30.53 9.18
CA THR A 176 10.94 31.58 10.10
C THR A 176 12.47 31.60 10.29
N PRO A 177 13.06 32.70 10.78
CA PRO A 177 14.49 32.77 11.08
C PRO A 177 14.98 31.72 12.10
N SER A 178 14.13 31.32 13.04
CA SER A 178 14.46 30.26 14.02
C SER A 178 14.53 28.88 13.35
N GLU A 179 13.61 28.60 12.44
CA GLU A 179 13.60 27.34 11.68
C GLU A 179 14.78 27.26 10.71
N ILE A 180 15.19 28.39 10.10
CA ILE A 180 16.45 28.48 9.33
C ILE A 180 17.66 28.17 10.23
N ALA A 181 17.75 28.80 11.41
CA ALA A 181 18.88 28.62 12.32
C ALA A 181 19.01 27.17 12.81
N ASN A 182 17.89 26.47 13.05
CA ASN A 182 17.88 25.11 13.57
C ASN A 182 17.76 24.02 12.48
N GLY A 183 17.37 24.34 11.25
CA GLY A 183 17.14 23.37 10.17
C GLY A 183 15.91 22.49 10.38
N VAL A 184 14.87 22.99 11.02
CA VAL A 184 13.66 22.21 11.36
C VAL A 184 12.41 23.07 11.34
N ALA A 185 11.30 22.53 10.83
CA ALA A 185 9.96 23.13 10.89
C ALA A 185 8.93 22.07 11.29
N VAL A 186 7.87 22.48 12.00
CA VAL A 186 6.78 21.60 12.45
C VAL A 186 5.49 22.03 11.76
N ILE A 187 4.92 21.17 10.92
CA ILE A 187 3.75 21.47 10.10
C ILE A 187 2.53 20.79 10.73
N THR A 188 1.55 21.57 11.19
CA THR A 188 0.29 21.10 11.79
C THR A 188 -0.90 21.25 10.83
N GLY A 189 -2.04 20.65 11.19
CA GLY A 189 -3.30 20.79 10.44
C GLY A 189 -3.41 19.87 9.24
N LEU A 190 -2.64 18.77 9.26
CA LEU A 190 -2.70 17.74 8.22
C LEU A 190 -3.96 16.89 8.37
N THR A 191 -4.42 16.33 7.26
CA THR A 191 -5.44 15.28 7.24
C THR A 191 -4.77 13.94 7.60
N PRO A 192 -5.38 13.11 8.46
CA PRO A 192 -4.92 11.74 8.72
C PRO A 192 -4.90 10.85 7.48
N GLU A 193 -4.15 9.75 7.54
CA GLU A 193 -4.05 8.71 6.49
C GLU A 193 -3.77 9.24 5.07
N THR A 194 -3.14 10.41 4.97
CA THR A 194 -2.97 11.15 3.72
C THR A 194 -1.50 11.15 3.32
N ALA A 195 -1.22 10.68 2.10
CA ALA A 195 0.11 10.78 1.50
C ALA A 195 0.39 12.23 1.07
N TYR A 196 1.44 12.81 1.64
CA TYR A 196 1.89 14.17 1.40
C TYR A 196 3.22 14.22 0.64
N THR A 197 3.33 15.21 -0.25
CA THR A 197 4.60 15.68 -0.81
C THR A 197 4.84 17.11 -0.29
N ALA A 198 5.92 17.30 0.46
CA ALA A 198 6.39 18.59 0.92
C ALA A 198 7.53 19.12 0.04
N LYS A 199 7.47 20.39 -0.35
CA LYS A 199 8.55 21.09 -1.07
C LYS A 199 9.08 22.24 -0.23
N LEU A 200 10.38 22.25 0.06
CA LEU A 200 11.10 23.40 0.61
C LEU A 200 11.49 24.32 -0.53
N LEU A 201 11.16 25.61 -0.43
CA LEU A 201 11.37 26.60 -1.50
C LEU A 201 12.22 27.77 -1.01
N SER A 202 12.94 28.40 -1.94
CA SER A 202 13.59 29.71 -1.76
C SER A 202 13.10 30.64 -2.86
N GLY A 203 12.08 31.44 -2.56
CA GLY A 203 11.28 32.10 -3.59
C GLY A 203 10.52 31.06 -4.41
N VAL A 204 10.85 30.97 -5.70
CA VAL A 204 10.25 30.01 -6.64
C VAL A 204 11.06 28.72 -6.82
N SER A 205 12.35 28.71 -6.45
CA SER A 205 13.25 27.58 -6.69
C SER A 205 13.11 26.50 -5.61
N THR A 206 13.08 25.24 -6.04
CA THR A 206 13.03 24.07 -5.16
C THR A 206 14.38 23.84 -4.47
N ARG A 207 14.37 23.91 -3.13
CA ARG A 207 15.50 23.58 -2.24
C ARG A 207 15.50 22.10 -1.83
N GLY A 208 14.33 21.48 -1.74
CA GLY A 208 14.20 20.06 -1.46
C GLY A 208 12.77 19.55 -1.59
N THR A 209 12.62 18.23 -1.72
CA THR A 209 11.32 17.55 -1.75
C THR A 209 11.35 16.32 -0.84
N ALA A 210 10.34 16.19 0.01
CA ALA A 210 10.16 15.06 0.93
C ALA A 210 8.76 14.48 0.78
N THR A 211 8.62 13.16 0.93
CA THR A 211 7.33 12.47 0.90
C THR A 211 7.12 11.68 2.19
N PHE A 212 5.90 11.68 2.69
CA PHE A 212 5.50 10.96 3.89
C PHE A 212 3.99 10.70 3.86
N SER A 213 3.47 9.80 4.70
CA SER A 213 2.03 9.62 4.89
C SER A 213 1.69 9.83 6.35
N THR A 214 0.73 10.72 6.65
CA THR A 214 0.24 10.91 8.02
C THR A 214 -0.33 9.62 8.59
N LEU A 215 -0.26 9.50 9.92
CA LEU A 215 -0.85 8.37 10.62
C LEU A 215 -2.39 8.47 10.63
N ILE A 216 -3.06 7.41 11.06
CA ILE A 216 -4.48 7.48 11.44
C ILE A 216 -4.63 8.38 12.67
N ASP A 217 -5.72 9.15 12.75
CA ASP A 217 -6.07 9.87 13.97
C ASP A 217 -6.73 8.90 14.95
N LEU A 218 -5.93 8.51 15.93
CA LEU A 218 -6.33 7.58 16.97
C LEU A 218 -7.27 8.18 18.02
N GLY A 219 -7.54 9.49 17.98
CA GLY A 219 -8.58 10.12 18.80
C GLY A 219 -8.39 10.01 20.32
N GLY A 220 -7.17 9.72 20.77
CA GLY A 220 -6.85 9.44 22.18
C GLY A 220 -6.66 7.96 22.53
N ALA A 221 -6.66 7.05 21.56
CA ALA A 221 -6.33 5.64 21.80
C ALA A 221 -4.89 5.44 22.27
N ILE A 222 -4.70 4.44 23.14
CA ILE A 222 -3.41 4.00 23.67
C ILE A 222 -2.66 3.24 22.57
N GLN A 223 -1.58 3.81 22.07
CA GLN A 223 -0.71 3.12 21.11
C GLN A 223 -0.01 1.92 21.78
N VAL A 224 0.02 0.79 21.08
CA VAL A 224 0.77 -0.41 21.46
C VAL A 224 1.63 -0.84 20.26
N ASN A 225 2.86 -1.28 20.51
CA ASN A 225 3.84 -1.64 19.49
C ASN A 225 4.21 -3.13 19.58
N PRO A 226 4.69 -3.75 18.50
CA PRO A 226 5.23 -5.11 18.56
C PRO A 226 6.40 -5.20 19.55
N GLY A 227 6.32 -6.15 20.47
CA GLY A 227 7.28 -6.31 21.57
C GLY A 227 6.79 -5.79 22.93
N ASP A 228 5.73 -4.97 22.96
CA ASP A 228 5.04 -4.61 24.20
C ASP A 228 4.27 -5.83 24.75
N ASP A 229 4.14 -5.95 26.08
CA ASP A 229 3.31 -6.99 26.71
C ASP A 229 1.82 -6.62 26.58
N LEU A 230 1.25 -6.96 25.43
CA LEU A 230 -0.16 -6.76 25.12
C LEU A 230 -1.08 -7.45 26.15
N THR A 231 -0.66 -8.54 26.78
CA THR A 231 -1.48 -9.24 27.78
C THR A 231 -1.59 -8.40 29.05
N ALA A 232 -0.46 -7.90 29.57
CA ALA A 232 -0.44 -7.02 30.73
C ALA A 232 -1.15 -5.68 30.45
N ILE A 233 -0.96 -5.10 29.27
CA ILE A 233 -1.59 -3.84 28.86
C ILE A 233 -3.13 -3.97 28.86
N LEU A 234 -3.68 -5.01 28.23
CA LEU A 234 -5.13 -5.18 28.14
C LEU A 234 -5.76 -5.57 29.49
N GLN A 235 -5.03 -6.28 30.37
CA GLN A 235 -5.48 -6.57 31.74
C GLN A 235 -5.47 -5.33 32.65
N ALA A 236 -4.55 -4.38 32.40
CA ALA A 236 -4.46 -3.12 33.12
C ALA A 236 -5.45 -2.04 32.64
N ALA A 237 -6.09 -2.25 31.48
CA ALA A 237 -7.01 -1.30 30.84
C ALA A 237 -8.10 -0.75 31.76
N ASN A 238 -8.59 0.47 31.49
CA ASN A 238 -9.80 1.02 32.07
C ASN A 238 -11.02 0.72 31.18
N ALA A 239 -12.22 0.82 31.75
CA ALA A 239 -13.44 0.67 30.97
C ALA A 239 -13.60 1.86 30.01
N GLY A 240 -13.73 1.58 28.71
CA GLY A 240 -13.77 2.57 27.64
C GLY A 240 -12.43 2.79 26.93
N ASP A 241 -11.33 2.18 27.39
CA ASP A 241 -10.03 2.32 26.72
C ASP A 241 -10.06 1.77 25.29
N VAL A 242 -9.40 2.49 24.39
CA VAL A 242 -9.18 2.10 23.00
C VAL A 242 -7.68 1.86 22.82
N PHE A 243 -7.30 0.72 22.27
CA PHE A 243 -5.92 0.34 21.99
C PHE A 243 -5.68 0.36 20.48
N ALA A 244 -4.57 0.96 20.08
CA ALA A 244 -4.16 1.13 18.69
C ALA A 244 -2.85 0.37 18.45
N LEU A 245 -2.97 -0.81 17.85
CA LEU A 245 -1.83 -1.69 17.62
C LEU A 245 -1.14 -1.29 16.33
N MET A 246 0.13 -0.91 16.45
CA MET A 246 1.00 -0.63 15.31
C MET A 246 1.28 -1.91 14.52
N PRO A 247 1.54 -1.84 13.20
CA PRO A 247 1.77 -3.01 12.36
C PRO A 247 2.91 -3.90 12.88
N GLY A 248 2.74 -5.22 12.74
CA GLY A 248 3.69 -6.24 13.20
C GLY A 248 3.00 -7.44 13.83
N GLU A 249 3.78 -8.40 14.33
CA GLU A 249 3.29 -9.62 14.98
C GLU A 249 3.32 -9.49 16.50
N TYR A 250 2.18 -9.79 17.14
CA TYR A 250 1.99 -9.87 18.58
C TYR A 250 1.71 -11.33 18.92
N ILE A 251 2.70 -12.02 19.47
CA ILE A 251 2.57 -13.41 19.90
C ILE A 251 2.00 -13.41 21.32
N THR A 252 0.75 -13.84 21.48
CA THR A 252 0.09 -13.92 22.78
C THR A 252 -0.69 -15.24 22.91
N GLN A 253 -1.38 -15.44 24.03
CA GLN A 253 -2.19 -16.63 24.27
C GLN A 253 -3.57 -16.18 24.82
N ASP A 254 -4.03 -16.77 25.92
CA ASP A 254 -5.25 -16.34 26.61
C ASP A 254 -5.09 -14.91 27.18
N ILE A 255 -5.93 -13.98 26.71
CA ILE A 255 -6.07 -12.63 27.26
C ILE A 255 -7.46 -12.51 27.89
N ALA A 256 -7.49 -12.17 29.18
CA ALA A 256 -8.73 -11.91 29.92
C ALA A 256 -9.26 -10.49 29.64
N ILE A 257 -10.53 -10.39 29.26
CA ILE A 257 -11.24 -9.13 28.98
C ILE A 257 -12.35 -8.99 30.03
N THR A 258 -12.07 -8.23 31.08
CA THR A 258 -12.94 -8.00 32.25
C THR A 258 -13.63 -6.63 32.23
N LYS A 259 -13.29 -5.78 31.25
CA LYS A 259 -13.80 -4.42 31.07
C LYS A 259 -14.10 -4.19 29.59
N SER A 260 -15.11 -3.38 29.30
CA SER A 260 -15.44 -3.03 27.91
C SER A 260 -14.34 -2.16 27.30
N ILE A 261 -13.67 -2.66 26.26
CA ILE A 261 -12.56 -1.99 25.58
C ILE A 261 -12.64 -2.19 24.05
N ALA A 262 -11.83 -1.44 23.32
CA ALA A 262 -11.63 -1.61 21.88
C ALA A 262 -10.16 -1.85 21.53
N ILE A 263 -9.89 -2.71 20.55
CA ILE A 263 -8.55 -3.03 20.03
C ILE A 263 -8.58 -2.87 18.51
N LYS A 264 -7.79 -1.94 17.98
CA LYS A 264 -7.85 -1.53 16.57
C LYS A 264 -6.47 -1.57 15.94
N GLY A 265 -6.38 -1.99 14.68
CA GLY A 265 -5.17 -1.84 13.88
C GLY A 265 -4.93 -0.37 13.54
N ALA A 266 -3.74 0.15 13.85
CA ALA A 266 -3.38 1.54 13.57
C ALA A 266 -3.15 1.83 12.06
N ARG A 267 -3.16 0.80 11.19
CA ARG A 267 -3.13 0.96 9.73
C ARG A 267 -4.02 -0.10 9.08
N PRO A 268 -5.21 0.25 8.55
CA PRO A 268 -6.09 -0.70 7.86
C PRO A 268 -5.46 -1.40 6.65
N ALA A 269 -4.45 -0.78 6.02
CA ALA A 269 -3.69 -1.37 4.91
C ALA A 269 -2.53 -2.30 5.34
N ASP A 270 -2.14 -2.27 6.62
CA ASP A 270 -1.00 -3.01 7.18
C ASP A 270 -1.35 -3.48 8.60
N LYS A 271 -2.23 -4.48 8.64
CA LYS A 271 -2.94 -4.88 9.87
C LYS A 271 -2.01 -5.64 10.83
N PRO A 272 -2.00 -5.31 12.13
CA PRO A 272 -1.26 -6.09 13.12
C PRO A 272 -1.79 -7.52 13.22
N VAL A 273 -0.88 -8.47 13.43
CA VAL A 273 -1.17 -9.90 13.55
C VAL A 273 -1.18 -10.28 15.03
N LEU A 274 -2.36 -10.64 15.54
CA LEU A 274 -2.56 -11.26 16.84
C LEU A 274 -2.49 -12.78 16.67
N LYS A 275 -1.40 -13.39 17.13
CA LYS A 275 -1.04 -14.79 16.84
C LYS A 275 -1.08 -15.65 18.09
N GLY A 276 -1.81 -16.75 18.02
CA GLY A 276 -2.14 -17.61 19.17
C GLY A 276 -3.17 -17.00 20.12
N THR A 277 -3.58 -15.75 19.90
CA THR A 277 -4.45 -14.97 20.80
C THR A 277 -5.84 -15.60 20.96
N ILE A 278 -6.29 -15.71 22.21
CA ILE A 278 -7.64 -16.11 22.59
C ILE A 278 -8.19 -15.06 23.54
N PHE A 279 -9.33 -14.44 23.20
CA PHE A 279 -9.99 -13.48 24.08
C PHE A 279 -11.00 -14.20 25.00
N ARG A 280 -10.72 -14.20 26.31
CA ARG A 280 -11.62 -14.72 27.35
C ARG A 280 -12.41 -13.58 27.97
N ILE A 281 -13.68 -13.46 27.61
CA ILE A 281 -14.55 -12.35 28.02
C ILE A 281 -15.33 -12.76 29.28
N SER A 282 -15.24 -11.95 30.34
CA SER A 282 -15.94 -12.12 31.62
C SER A 282 -16.57 -10.82 32.11
N ASP A 283 -17.20 -10.86 33.29
CA ASP A 283 -17.66 -9.67 34.03
C ASP A 283 -18.62 -8.75 33.24
N ASN A 284 -19.41 -9.34 32.35
CA ASN A 284 -20.32 -8.66 31.42
C ASN A 284 -19.64 -7.66 30.46
N ALA A 285 -18.32 -7.76 30.25
CA ALA A 285 -17.55 -6.88 29.38
C ALA A 285 -17.94 -6.96 27.90
N GLY A 286 -17.72 -5.85 27.18
CA GLY A 286 -17.79 -5.79 25.72
C GLY A 286 -16.40 -5.80 25.07
N LEU A 287 -16.35 -6.04 23.76
CA LEU A 287 -15.09 -6.02 23.01
C LEU A 287 -15.34 -5.53 21.59
N GLU A 288 -14.64 -4.49 21.16
CA GLU A 288 -14.55 -4.10 19.75
C GLU A 288 -13.18 -4.52 19.21
N LEU A 289 -13.15 -5.34 18.15
CA LEU A 289 -11.96 -5.67 17.39
C LEU A 289 -12.09 -5.07 15.98
N LYS A 290 -11.12 -4.27 15.54
CA LYS A 290 -11.16 -3.67 14.20
C LYS A 290 -9.82 -3.66 13.48
N ASP A 291 -9.81 -3.96 12.19
CA ASP A 291 -8.61 -3.88 11.35
C ASP A 291 -7.42 -4.73 11.87
N LEU A 292 -7.72 -5.89 12.43
CA LEU A 292 -6.74 -6.86 12.95
C LEU A 292 -6.63 -8.09 12.04
N ILE A 293 -5.51 -8.81 12.14
CA ILE A 293 -5.41 -10.21 11.69
C ILE A 293 -5.38 -11.09 12.94
N LEU A 294 -6.42 -11.90 13.16
CA LEU A 294 -6.47 -12.92 14.21
C LEU A 294 -6.02 -14.25 13.61
N ASP A 295 -4.85 -14.75 14.03
CA ASP A 295 -4.24 -15.98 13.54
C ASP A 295 -4.21 -17.03 14.66
N GLY A 296 -5.09 -18.03 14.59
CA GLY A 296 -5.20 -19.11 15.57
C GLY A 296 -4.02 -20.09 15.59
N THR A 297 -3.00 -19.91 14.75
CA THR A 297 -1.81 -20.77 14.73
C THR A 297 -1.10 -20.76 16.08
N GLY A 298 -1.09 -21.90 16.77
CA GLY A 298 -0.47 -22.06 18.09
C GLY A 298 -1.32 -21.55 19.26
N ALA A 299 -2.62 -21.32 19.05
CA ALA A 299 -3.55 -20.93 20.11
C ALA A 299 -3.71 -22.03 21.17
N LEU A 300 -3.66 -21.65 22.45
CA LEU A 300 -3.66 -22.58 23.59
C LEU A 300 -4.83 -23.57 23.55
N ASN A 301 -4.49 -24.86 23.59
CA ASN A 301 -5.44 -25.98 23.54
C ASN A 301 -6.37 -25.95 22.31
N ASP A 302 -5.92 -25.46 21.16
CA ASP A 302 -6.66 -25.47 19.89
C ASP A 302 -8.02 -24.73 19.98
N ASN A 303 -8.12 -23.74 20.88
CA ASN A 303 -9.36 -23.07 21.25
C ASN A 303 -9.93 -22.14 20.17
N GLN A 304 -11.17 -21.68 20.39
CA GLN A 304 -11.82 -20.64 19.59
C GLN A 304 -11.21 -19.26 19.86
N ALA A 305 -11.33 -18.34 18.90
CA ALA A 305 -10.82 -16.97 19.02
C ALA A 305 -11.45 -16.20 20.20
N ILE A 306 -12.77 -16.30 20.40
CA ILE A 306 -13.51 -15.65 21.48
C ILE A 306 -14.18 -16.70 22.38
N ILE A 307 -14.03 -16.60 23.70
CA ILE A 307 -14.65 -17.51 24.68
C ILE A 307 -15.30 -16.70 25.81
N TYR A 308 -16.56 -17.02 26.14
CA TYR A 308 -17.31 -16.35 27.21
C TYR A 308 -17.39 -17.17 28.51
N SER A 309 -17.24 -16.48 29.66
CA SER A 309 -17.64 -17.01 30.97
C SER A 309 -19.16 -16.94 31.16
N ALA A 310 -19.65 -17.52 32.27
CA ALA A 310 -21.02 -17.26 32.72
C ALA A 310 -21.21 -15.76 33.05
N GLY A 311 -22.44 -15.27 32.87
CA GLY A 311 -22.82 -13.89 33.22
C GLY A 311 -24.22 -13.53 32.72
N SER A 312 -24.73 -12.37 33.13
CA SER A 312 -26.15 -12.01 32.99
C SER A 312 -26.48 -11.34 31.66
N VAL A 313 -25.87 -10.19 31.36
CA VAL A 313 -26.00 -9.47 30.08
C VAL A 313 -24.66 -8.82 29.78
N PHE A 314 -23.88 -9.44 28.91
CA PHE A 314 -22.64 -8.89 28.40
C PHE A 314 -22.91 -7.71 27.45
N ALA A 315 -22.07 -6.68 27.54
CA ALA A 315 -22.02 -5.60 26.57
C ALA A 315 -21.60 -6.13 25.17
N PRO A 316 -21.75 -5.33 24.09
CA PRO A 316 -21.58 -5.82 22.73
C PRO A 316 -20.21 -6.40 22.40
N LEU A 317 -20.20 -7.41 21.54
CA LEU A 317 -19.04 -7.82 20.73
C LEU A 317 -19.21 -7.25 19.32
N SER A 318 -18.21 -6.51 18.84
CA SER A 318 -18.10 -6.16 17.41
C SER A 318 -16.75 -6.59 16.89
N ILE A 319 -16.73 -7.29 15.75
CA ILE A 319 -15.52 -7.67 15.03
C ILE A 319 -15.71 -7.18 13.60
N GLU A 320 -15.02 -6.09 13.26
CA GLU A 320 -15.20 -5.36 12.01
C GLU A 320 -13.91 -5.30 11.19
N ASP A 321 -14.04 -5.49 9.88
CA ASP A 321 -12.94 -5.38 8.91
C ASP A 321 -11.69 -6.22 9.30
N CYS A 322 -11.84 -7.32 10.03
CA CYS A 322 -10.72 -8.17 10.44
C CYS A 322 -10.48 -9.33 9.47
N THR A 323 -9.26 -9.87 9.49
CA THR A 323 -8.99 -11.21 8.94
C THR A 323 -8.96 -12.21 10.10
N ILE A 324 -9.71 -13.31 10.02
CA ILE A 324 -9.73 -14.35 11.07
C ILE A 324 -9.37 -15.69 10.42
N LYS A 325 -8.30 -16.35 10.88
CA LYS A 325 -7.80 -17.56 10.23
C LYS A 325 -7.21 -18.58 11.19
N ASN A 326 -7.10 -19.83 10.73
CA ASN A 326 -6.33 -20.91 11.37
C ASN A 326 -6.79 -21.33 12.79
N TYR A 327 -7.97 -20.90 13.27
CA TYR A 327 -8.52 -21.39 14.53
C TYR A 327 -9.10 -22.80 14.38
N VAL A 328 -8.74 -23.69 15.29
CA VAL A 328 -9.09 -25.11 15.20
C VAL A 328 -10.54 -25.39 15.60
N LYS A 329 -11.05 -24.82 16.70
CA LYS A 329 -12.39 -25.17 17.21
C LYS A 329 -13.57 -24.29 16.73
N GLY A 330 -13.31 -23.13 16.13
CA GLY A 330 -14.34 -22.12 15.79
C GLY A 330 -13.88 -20.69 16.07
N ILE A 331 -14.75 -19.69 15.86
CA ILE A 331 -14.42 -18.27 16.10
C ILE A 331 -15.07 -17.68 17.36
N ILE A 332 -16.16 -18.29 17.87
CA ILE A 332 -16.78 -17.91 19.15
C ILE A 332 -17.36 -19.12 19.87
N TYR A 333 -17.19 -19.17 21.20
CA TYR A 333 -17.69 -20.24 22.06
C TYR A 333 -18.41 -19.71 23.29
N VAL A 334 -19.69 -20.08 23.42
CA VAL A 334 -20.58 -19.65 24.50
C VAL A 334 -21.23 -20.88 25.15
N ASN A 335 -20.44 -21.59 25.95
CA ASN A 335 -20.84 -22.82 26.64
C ASN A 335 -21.29 -22.61 28.09
N SER A 336 -21.13 -21.41 28.64
CA SER A 336 -21.71 -21.04 29.93
C SER A 336 -23.11 -20.46 29.77
N ALA A 337 -23.84 -20.31 30.87
CA ALA A 337 -25.05 -19.48 30.90
C ALA A 337 -24.65 -18.02 30.71
N THR A 338 -24.77 -17.53 29.48
CA THR A 338 -24.27 -16.23 29.02
C THR A 338 -25.27 -15.61 28.04
N ARG A 339 -25.72 -14.38 28.28
CA ARG A 339 -26.48 -13.59 27.29
C ARG A 339 -25.67 -12.38 26.87
N ILE A 340 -25.61 -12.11 25.57
CA ILE A 340 -24.84 -10.99 24.99
C ILE A 340 -25.82 -10.01 24.33
N SER A 341 -25.71 -8.71 24.61
CA SER A 341 -26.67 -7.71 24.11
C SER A 341 -26.61 -7.53 22.59
N SER A 342 -25.43 -7.67 21.98
CA SER A 342 -25.27 -7.73 20.52
C SER A 342 -23.96 -8.41 20.16
N VAL A 343 -23.97 -9.23 19.11
CA VAL A 343 -22.77 -9.78 18.47
C VAL A 343 -22.77 -9.37 17.01
N VAL A 344 -21.69 -8.73 16.56
CA VAL A 344 -21.55 -8.24 15.18
C VAL A 344 -20.26 -8.79 14.59
N TYR A 345 -20.38 -9.46 13.44
CA TYR A 345 -19.29 -9.75 12.53
C TYR A 345 -19.58 -9.03 11.22
N LYS A 346 -18.78 -8.02 10.88
CA LYS A 346 -19.00 -7.20 9.69
C LYS A 346 -17.73 -6.95 8.87
N GLY A 347 -17.80 -7.08 7.56
CA GLY A 347 -16.66 -6.76 6.69
C GLY A 347 -15.47 -7.72 6.83
N ASN A 348 -15.59 -8.86 7.50
CA ASN A 348 -14.44 -9.72 7.77
C ASN A 348 -14.08 -10.62 6.59
N ILE A 349 -12.81 -11.03 6.52
CA ILE A 349 -12.35 -12.16 5.72
C ILE A 349 -12.00 -13.30 6.68
N ILE A 350 -12.74 -14.40 6.64
CA ILE A 350 -12.59 -15.51 7.56
C ILE A 350 -12.22 -16.76 6.76
N GLN A 351 -11.15 -17.46 7.13
CA GLN A 351 -10.68 -18.61 6.35
C GLN A 351 -10.09 -19.72 7.20
N ASP A 352 -10.15 -20.94 6.68
CA ASP A 352 -9.44 -22.11 7.21
C ASP A 352 -9.76 -22.40 8.71
N ILE A 353 -10.99 -22.09 9.14
CA ILE A 353 -11.47 -22.39 10.50
C ILE A 353 -11.94 -23.85 10.55
N GLN A 354 -11.11 -24.74 11.10
CA GLN A 354 -11.26 -26.19 10.96
C GLN A 354 -12.55 -26.75 11.57
N CYS A 355 -12.97 -26.20 12.72
CA CYS A 355 -14.06 -26.71 13.56
C CYS A 355 -13.84 -28.17 14.03
N ASN A 356 -12.65 -28.48 14.54
CA ASN A 356 -12.38 -29.76 15.20
C ASN A 356 -12.55 -29.64 16.72
N GLY A 357 -13.68 -30.12 17.26
CA GLY A 357 -14.02 -30.04 18.69
C GLY A 357 -15.01 -28.94 19.07
N GLY A 358 -15.42 -28.11 18.09
CA GLY A 358 -16.48 -27.12 18.19
C GLY A 358 -17.12 -26.87 16.82
N ASP A 359 -18.11 -25.97 16.77
CA ASP A 359 -18.71 -25.47 15.53
C ASP A 359 -18.22 -24.02 15.26
N PHE A 360 -18.48 -23.47 14.06
CA PHE A 360 -17.90 -22.18 13.65
C PHE A 360 -18.34 -21.01 14.55
N ILE A 361 -19.65 -20.86 14.75
CA ILE A 361 -20.28 -20.06 15.80
C ILE A 361 -20.94 -21.05 16.77
N ASP A 362 -20.45 -21.21 18.00
CA ASP A 362 -20.87 -22.30 18.92
C ASP A 362 -21.45 -21.77 20.25
N PHE A 363 -22.75 -21.45 20.24
CA PHE A 363 -23.51 -21.12 21.45
C PHE A 363 -24.27 -22.36 21.97
N ARG A 364 -23.91 -22.86 23.15
CA ARG A 364 -24.49 -24.09 23.74
C ARG A 364 -25.44 -23.83 24.90
N ASN A 365 -25.08 -22.89 25.79
CA ASN A 365 -25.87 -22.53 26.97
C ASN A 365 -26.20 -21.03 27.05
N GLY A 366 -25.80 -20.27 26.03
CA GLY A 366 -26.06 -18.85 25.92
C GLY A 366 -26.80 -18.46 24.64
N LEU A 367 -27.09 -17.18 24.52
CA LEU A 367 -27.66 -16.56 23.32
C LEU A 367 -27.17 -15.11 23.16
N ALA A 368 -27.47 -14.51 22.01
CA ALA A 368 -27.35 -13.08 21.81
C ALA A 368 -28.74 -12.48 21.51
N ASP A 369 -29.06 -11.31 22.05
CA ASP A 369 -30.33 -10.61 21.75
C ASP A 369 -30.35 -10.22 20.25
N LYS A 370 -29.19 -9.81 19.74
CA LYS A 370 -28.95 -9.53 18.33
C LYS A 370 -27.66 -10.23 17.88
N PHE A 371 -27.71 -10.91 16.73
CA PHE A 371 -26.55 -11.50 16.07
C PHE A 371 -26.54 -11.08 14.61
N ASP A 372 -25.60 -10.22 14.22
CA ASP A 372 -25.42 -9.75 12.85
C ASP A 372 -24.14 -10.35 12.26
N PHE A 373 -24.28 -11.06 11.14
CA PHE A 373 -23.18 -11.56 10.32
C PHE A 373 -23.37 -10.99 8.90
N ILE A 374 -22.74 -9.85 8.62
CA ILE A 374 -23.06 -8.99 7.48
C ILE A 374 -21.81 -8.63 6.66
N ASN A 375 -21.84 -8.70 5.34
CA ASN A 375 -20.73 -8.28 4.47
C ASN A 375 -19.41 -9.04 4.77
N ASN A 376 -19.46 -10.31 5.17
CA ASN A 376 -18.27 -11.13 5.38
C ASN A 376 -18.02 -12.08 4.23
N THR A 377 -16.75 -12.40 4.01
CA THR A 377 -16.32 -13.51 3.17
C THR A 377 -15.87 -14.64 4.08
N VAL A 378 -16.37 -15.86 3.89
CA VAL A 378 -15.86 -17.05 4.58
C VAL A 378 -15.46 -18.14 3.58
N SER A 379 -14.23 -18.63 3.68
CA SER A 379 -13.70 -19.72 2.85
C SER A 379 -13.19 -20.91 3.66
N ASN A 380 -13.26 -22.11 3.08
CA ASN A 380 -12.61 -23.34 3.58
C ASN A 380 -12.89 -23.68 5.06
N SER A 381 -14.01 -23.22 5.61
CA SER A 381 -14.29 -23.23 7.05
C SER A 381 -15.47 -24.13 7.39
N ALA A 382 -15.41 -24.81 8.54
CA ALA A 382 -16.43 -25.77 8.98
C ALA A 382 -16.79 -26.85 7.93
N THR A 383 -15.81 -27.30 7.14
CA THR A 383 -16.02 -28.29 6.07
C THR A 383 -16.63 -29.60 6.59
N ALA A 384 -16.41 -29.97 7.85
CA ALA A 384 -16.97 -31.15 8.50
C ALA A 384 -17.91 -30.84 9.70
N ARG A 385 -18.44 -29.60 9.82
CA ARG A 385 -19.25 -29.14 10.97
C ARG A 385 -20.41 -28.23 10.60
N ASP A 386 -21.18 -27.88 11.63
CA ASP A 386 -22.21 -26.84 11.55
C ASP A 386 -21.59 -25.43 11.57
N PHE A 387 -22.34 -24.48 11.03
CA PHE A 387 -21.87 -23.12 10.82
C PHE A 387 -22.38 -22.16 11.91
N PHE A 388 -23.68 -21.84 11.89
CA PHE A 388 -24.33 -21.01 12.92
C PHE A 388 -25.08 -21.90 13.91
N ARG A 389 -24.56 -22.05 15.14
CA ARG A 389 -25.21 -22.81 16.22
C ARG A 389 -25.62 -21.89 17.38
N MET A 390 -26.88 -22.05 17.80
CA MET A 390 -27.41 -21.53 19.07
C MET A 390 -28.39 -22.54 19.65
N ASP A 391 -28.03 -23.18 20.75
CA ASP A 391 -28.76 -24.30 21.34
C ASP A 391 -29.86 -23.89 22.32
N ALA A 392 -30.79 -24.82 22.57
CA ALA A 392 -31.89 -24.68 23.53
C ALA A 392 -31.46 -24.21 24.93
N GLY A 393 -30.22 -24.51 25.36
CA GLY A 393 -29.67 -24.04 26.63
C GLY A 393 -29.69 -22.51 26.77
N GLY A 394 -29.56 -21.76 25.67
CA GLY A 394 -29.74 -20.31 25.66
C GLY A 394 -31.15 -19.91 26.10
N THR A 395 -32.20 -20.54 25.55
CA THR A 395 -33.59 -20.27 25.97
C THR A 395 -33.90 -20.81 27.37
N THR A 396 -33.31 -21.94 27.77
CA THR A 396 -33.47 -22.50 29.12
C THR A 396 -32.90 -21.56 30.20
N ASN A 397 -31.73 -20.96 29.96
CA ASN A 397 -31.09 -20.06 30.91
C ASN A 397 -31.64 -18.63 30.85
N PHE A 398 -32.16 -18.19 29.70
CA PHE A 398 -32.69 -16.84 29.49
C PHE A 398 -34.13 -16.86 28.91
N PRO A 399 -35.10 -17.38 29.66
CA PRO A 399 -36.49 -17.44 29.21
C PRO A 399 -37.06 -16.04 28.97
N GLY A 400 -37.88 -15.91 27.91
CA GLY A 400 -38.48 -14.64 27.51
C GLY A 400 -37.57 -13.70 26.68
N VAL A 401 -36.28 -14.04 26.51
CA VAL A 401 -35.40 -13.32 25.58
C VAL A 401 -35.64 -13.80 24.15
N ARG A 402 -35.69 -12.86 23.19
CA ARG A 402 -35.83 -13.13 21.77
C ARG A 402 -34.56 -12.75 21.01
N SER A 403 -33.96 -13.71 20.33
CA SER A 403 -32.77 -13.49 19.48
C SER A 403 -33.15 -13.09 18.05
N VAL A 404 -32.64 -11.96 17.57
CA VAL A 404 -32.75 -11.54 16.16
C VAL A 404 -31.43 -11.84 15.45
N ILE A 405 -31.47 -12.76 14.48
CA ILE A 405 -30.28 -13.26 13.77
C ILE A 405 -30.33 -12.75 12.32
N THR A 406 -29.39 -11.89 11.94
CA THR A 406 -29.25 -11.33 10.59
C THR A 406 -28.02 -11.91 9.91
N ILE A 407 -28.19 -12.66 8.81
CA ILE A 407 -27.10 -13.19 7.99
C ILE A 407 -27.30 -12.67 6.56
N ASN A 408 -26.70 -11.51 6.27
CA ASN A 408 -26.95 -10.78 5.02
C ASN A 408 -25.67 -10.47 4.25
N ASN A 409 -25.75 -10.53 2.91
CA ASN A 409 -24.67 -10.03 2.04
C ASN A 409 -23.30 -10.68 2.33
N ASN A 410 -23.26 -11.99 2.59
CA ASN A 410 -22.00 -12.71 2.79
C ASN A 410 -21.64 -13.56 1.56
N THR A 411 -20.35 -13.82 1.37
CA THR A 411 -19.85 -14.80 0.39
C THR A 411 -19.27 -16.00 1.13
N PHE A 412 -19.97 -17.13 1.08
CA PHE A 412 -19.53 -18.40 1.66
C PHE A 412 -19.01 -19.33 0.56
N PHE A 413 -17.76 -19.81 0.68
CA PHE A 413 -17.13 -20.71 -0.28
C PHE A 413 -16.52 -21.94 0.41
N ASN A 414 -16.77 -23.14 -0.09
CA ASN A 414 -16.20 -24.38 0.44
C ASN A 414 -16.44 -24.53 1.97
N ILE A 415 -17.70 -24.32 2.38
CA ILE A 415 -18.18 -24.55 3.76
C ILE A 415 -19.01 -25.83 3.82
N CYS A 416 -19.23 -26.38 5.01
CA CYS A 416 -20.22 -27.44 5.28
C CYS A 416 -20.28 -28.59 4.25
N GLN A 417 -19.16 -29.27 3.96
CA GLN A 417 -19.07 -30.27 2.89
C GLN A 417 -19.65 -31.66 3.22
N GLY A 418 -20.12 -31.91 4.43
CA GLY A 418 -20.93 -33.08 4.77
C GLY A 418 -22.42 -32.82 4.56
N THR A 419 -23.16 -33.76 3.98
CA THR A 419 -24.61 -33.61 3.73
C THR A 419 -25.46 -33.51 5.00
N SER A 420 -24.93 -33.97 6.15
CA SER A 420 -25.52 -33.80 7.48
C SER A 420 -25.19 -32.45 8.14
N ASN A 421 -24.23 -31.69 7.60
CA ASN A 421 -23.77 -30.41 8.15
C ASN A 421 -24.81 -29.32 7.89
N ARG A 422 -25.04 -28.44 8.87
CA ARG A 422 -26.09 -27.41 8.79
C ARG A 422 -25.48 -26.03 8.85
N VAL A 423 -25.87 -25.16 7.92
CA VAL A 423 -25.54 -23.73 8.01
C VAL A 423 -26.29 -23.09 9.17
N LEU A 424 -27.53 -23.51 9.44
CA LEU A 424 -28.36 -23.02 10.54
C LEU A 424 -28.66 -24.18 11.50
N TYR A 425 -27.82 -24.38 12.52
CA TYR A 425 -28.07 -25.30 13.62
C TYR A 425 -28.65 -24.55 14.84
N ILE A 426 -29.75 -23.83 14.60
CA ILE A 426 -30.41 -22.99 15.60
C ILE A 426 -31.55 -23.78 16.27
N ARG A 427 -31.43 -23.98 17.59
CA ARG A 427 -32.30 -24.80 18.44
C ARG A 427 -32.84 -24.05 19.66
N LEU A 428 -32.72 -22.72 19.69
CA LEU A 428 -33.51 -21.86 20.59
C LEU A 428 -35.00 -22.20 20.44
N ALA A 429 -35.80 -22.06 21.50
CA ALA A 429 -37.19 -22.49 21.45
C ALA A 429 -38.01 -21.71 20.39
N ASN A 430 -39.08 -22.33 19.89
CA ASN A 430 -39.97 -21.68 18.94
C ASN A 430 -40.58 -20.41 19.57
N GLY A 431 -40.66 -19.32 18.80
CA GLY A 431 -41.02 -17.99 19.30
C GLY A 431 -39.87 -17.21 19.97
N SER A 432 -38.78 -17.86 20.39
CA SER A 432 -37.63 -17.20 21.03
C SER A 432 -36.57 -16.69 20.05
N HIS A 433 -36.77 -16.81 18.73
CA HIS A 433 -35.87 -16.24 17.74
C HIS A 433 -36.53 -15.96 16.38
N GLU A 434 -35.83 -15.19 15.55
CA GLU A 434 -36.01 -15.07 14.10
C GLU A 434 -34.65 -15.08 13.39
N ILE A 435 -34.62 -15.63 12.17
CA ILE A 435 -33.46 -15.62 11.29
C ILE A 435 -33.85 -14.94 9.97
N LYS A 436 -33.04 -13.97 9.57
CA LYS A 436 -33.06 -13.32 8.26
C LYS A 436 -31.82 -13.76 7.48
N PHE A 437 -32.01 -14.40 6.32
CA PHE A 437 -30.93 -14.97 5.53
C PHE A 437 -31.04 -14.49 4.08
N ASN A 438 -30.44 -13.34 3.76
CA ASN A 438 -30.67 -12.67 2.47
C ASN A 438 -29.40 -12.28 1.74
N LYS A 439 -29.47 -12.23 0.40
CA LYS A 439 -28.38 -11.71 -0.45
C LYS A 439 -27.03 -12.40 -0.22
N ASN A 440 -27.00 -13.64 0.24
CA ASN A 440 -25.76 -14.39 0.42
C ASN A 440 -25.42 -15.20 -0.84
N ILE A 441 -24.13 -15.37 -1.14
CA ILE A 441 -23.65 -16.43 -2.03
C ILE A 441 -23.26 -17.62 -1.15
N ILE A 442 -23.76 -18.81 -1.45
CA ILE A 442 -23.18 -20.09 -1.00
C ILE A 442 -22.65 -20.81 -2.24
N ALA A 443 -21.34 -21.04 -2.26
CA ALA A 443 -20.63 -21.64 -3.38
C ALA A 443 -19.85 -22.89 -2.97
N GLY A 444 -20.07 -24.00 -3.69
CA GLY A 444 -19.35 -25.26 -3.46
C GLY A 444 -19.57 -25.84 -2.06
N SER A 445 -20.83 -26.02 -1.65
CA SER A 445 -21.21 -26.59 -0.35
C SER A 445 -22.20 -27.75 -0.51
N ASN A 446 -21.88 -28.91 0.04
CA ASN A 446 -22.77 -30.07 0.08
C ASN A 446 -23.74 -30.08 1.27
N GLY A 447 -23.64 -29.11 2.18
CA GLY A 447 -24.43 -29.03 3.40
C GLY A 447 -25.89 -28.66 3.15
N GLN A 448 -26.65 -28.50 4.22
CA GLN A 448 -28.06 -28.10 4.17
C GLN A 448 -28.32 -26.86 5.04
N PHE A 449 -29.50 -26.25 4.90
CA PHE A 449 -29.92 -25.18 5.80
C PHE A 449 -30.06 -25.69 7.24
N THR A 450 -31.03 -26.57 7.49
CA THR A 450 -31.32 -27.10 8.82
C THR A 450 -32.13 -28.39 8.75
N ASN A 451 -31.91 -29.30 9.70
CA ASN A 451 -32.79 -30.43 10.00
C ASN A 451 -33.45 -30.29 11.39
N GLN A 452 -33.44 -29.09 11.98
CA GLN A 452 -34.01 -28.80 13.29
C GLN A 452 -35.36 -28.11 13.13
N SER A 453 -36.42 -28.73 13.67
CA SER A 453 -37.79 -28.18 13.64
C SER A 453 -37.94 -26.85 14.39
N ALA A 454 -37.01 -26.53 15.28
CA ALA A 454 -36.98 -25.28 16.02
C ALA A 454 -36.42 -24.10 15.19
N THR A 455 -35.61 -24.32 14.15
CA THR A 455 -34.97 -23.25 13.38
C THR A 455 -36.01 -22.39 12.66
N ASN A 456 -36.20 -21.15 13.11
CA ASN A 456 -37.21 -20.23 12.60
C ASN A 456 -36.62 -19.19 11.63
N VAL A 457 -36.62 -19.51 10.32
CA VAL A 457 -36.25 -18.56 9.26
C VAL A 457 -37.49 -17.78 8.82
N THR A 458 -37.57 -16.51 9.21
CA THR A 458 -38.71 -15.63 8.92
C THR A 458 -38.54 -14.87 7.61
N GLU A 459 -37.30 -14.68 7.15
CA GLU A 459 -36.97 -13.96 5.94
C GLU A 459 -35.83 -14.68 5.21
N ARG A 460 -36.05 -15.06 3.94
CA ARG A 460 -35.03 -15.66 3.08
C ARG A 460 -35.30 -15.29 1.63
N GLY A 461 -34.40 -14.53 1.02
CA GLY A 461 -34.55 -14.09 -0.36
C GLY A 461 -33.28 -13.52 -0.98
N ASN A 462 -33.26 -13.56 -2.31
CA ASN A 462 -32.18 -13.09 -3.17
C ASN A 462 -30.82 -13.75 -2.87
N ASN A 463 -30.80 -14.99 -2.40
CA ASN A 463 -29.55 -15.75 -2.22
C ASN A 463 -29.14 -16.41 -3.55
N ASN A 464 -27.84 -16.70 -3.71
CA ASN A 464 -27.31 -17.48 -4.83
C ASN A 464 -26.67 -18.79 -4.34
N TYR A 465 -27.02 -19.91 -4.96
CA TYR A 465 -26.54 -21.25 -4.60
C TYR A 465 -25.79 -21.89 -5.77
N PHE A 466 -24.47 -21.68 -5.85
CA PHE A 466 -23.64 -22.23 -6.92
C PHE A 466 -22.95 -23.52 -6.48
N GLN A 467 -23.10 -24.62 -7.23
CA GLN A 467 -22.57 -25.94 -6.82
C GLN A 467 -22.98 -26.29 -5.38
N ALA A 468 -24.21 -25.93 -5.00
CA ALA A 468 -24.73 -26.07 -3.64
C ALA A 468 -26.19 -26.61 -3.66
N PRO A 469 -26.41 -27.81 -4.22
CA PRO A 469 -27.75 -28.29 -4.60
C PRO A 469 -28.72 -28.46 -3.42
N ASN A 470 -28.19 -28.86 -2.26
CA ASN A 470 -28.99 -29.15 -1.08
C ASN A 470 -29.63 -27.90 -0.44
N TYR A 471 -29.22 -26.70 -0.84
CA TYR A 471 -29.81 -25.44 -0.37
C TYR A 471 -31.06 -25.04 -1.15
N TYR A 472 -31.36 -25.65 -2.29
CA TYR A 472 -32.58 -25.35 -3.08
C TYR A 472 -33.34 -26.60 -3.58
N SER A 473 -32.73 -27.79 -3.59
CA SER A 473 -33.36 -29.02 -4.08
C SER A 473 -34.70 -29.31 -3.39
N THR A 474 -35.68 -29.78 -4.17
CA THR A 474 -37.00 -30.20 -3.65
C THR A 474 -36.94 -31.47 -2.81
N SER A 475 -35.89 -32.29 -2.96
CA SER A 475 -35.68 -33.52 -2.17
C SER A 475 -35.14 -33.26 -0.75
N VAL A 476 -34.68 -32.04 -0.45
CA VAL A 476 -34.12 -31.67 0.86
C VAL A 476 -35.14 -30.85 1.65
N THR A 477 -35.30 -31.16 2.93
CA THR A 477 -36.15 -30.42 3.87
C THR A 477 -35.55 -29.06 4.21
N ASN A 478 -36.39 -28.05 4.42
CA ASN A 478 -35.99 -26.67 4.77
C ASN A 478 -35.06 -25.96 3.75
N SER A 479 -34.84 -26.53 2.57
CA SER A 479 -34.17 -25.84 1.47
C SER A 479 -34.99 -24.64 0.97
N ASP A 480 -34.39 -23.81 0.12
CA ASP A 480 -35.00 -22.60 -0.37
C ASP A 480 -36.17 -22.87 -1.33
N ARG A 481 -37.19 -22.02 -1.19
CA ARG A 481 -38.46 -22.03 -1.90
C ARG A 481 -38.90 -20.61 -2.28
N GLY A 482 -38.15 -19.58 -1.84
CA GLY A 482 -38.39 -18.18 -2.18
C GLY A 482 -37.70 -17.78 -3.48
N VAL A 483 -37.36 -16.50 -3.59
CA VAL A 483 -36.58 -15.96 -4.71
C VAL A 483 -35.10 -16.24 -4.47
N TYR A 484 -34.46 -17.02 -5.34
CA TYR A 484 -33.02 -17.32 -5.32
C TYR A 484 -32.50 -17.52 -6.74
N THR A 485 -31.17 -17.55 -6.87
CA THR A 485 -30.45 -17.89 -8.11
C THR A 485 -29.51 -19.08 -7.89
N THR A 486 -29.06 -19.71 -8.98
CA THR A 486 -28.04 -20.79 -8.97
C THR A 486 -26.93 -20.49 -9.97
N LEU A 487 -26.66 -19.21 -10.18
CA LEU A 487 -25.73 -18.68 -11.16
C LEU A 487 -24.29 -18.90 -10.72
N ASP A 488 -23.41 -19.19 -11.67
CA ASP A 488 -21.96 -19.14 -11.44
C ASP A 488 -21.56 -17.68 -11.13
N PRO A 489 -20.95 -17.39 -9.97
CA PRO A 489 -20.42 -16.05 -9.68
C PRO A 489 -19.24 -15.67 -10.56
N GLY A 490 -18.55 -16.65 -11.16
CA GLY A 490 -17.33 -16.46 -11.93
C GLY A 490 -16.24 -15.80 -11.10
N PHE A 491 -15.97 -16.35 -9.91
CA PHE A 491 -14.96 -15.84 -8.98
C PHE A 491 -13.56 -15.82 -9.63
N ALA A 492 -12.87 -14.68 -9.54
CA ALA A 492 -11.59 -14.46 -10.23
C ALA A 492 -10.48 -15.45 -9.82
N ASN A 493 -10.25 -15.67 -8.51
CA ASN A 493 -9.33 -16.70 -8.02
C ASN A 493 -9.66 -17.09 -6.56
N PRO A 494 -10.70 -17.93 -6.33
CA PRO A 494 -11.15 -18.27 -4.97
C PRO A 494 -10.11 -19.07 -4.18
N ALA A 495 -9.22 -19.81 -4.85
CA ALA A 495 -8.14 -20.57 -4.20
C ALA A 495 -7.10 -19.67 -3.52
N THR A 496 -6.96 -18.41 -3.94
CA THR A 496 -6.11 -17.40 -3.31
C THR A 496 -6.89 -16.35 -2.52
N GLY A 497 -8.17 -16.62 -2.20
CA GLY A 497 -9.03 -15.69 -1.47
C GLY A 497 -9.60 -14.52 -2.30
N ASN A 498 -9.41 -14.50 -3.62
CA ASN A 498 -9.99 -13.47 -4.49
C ASN A 498 -11.35 -13.93 -5.02
N PHE A 499 -12.41 -13.48 -4.34
CA PHE A 499 -13.79 -13.80 -4.68
C PHE A 499 -14.46 -12.77 -5.58
N THR A 500 -13.70 -11.89 -6.25
CA THR A 500 -14.26 -10.90 -7.20
C THR A 500 -15.21 -11.58 -8.18
N VAL A 501 -16.48 -11.17 -8.15
CA VAL A 501 -17.56 -11.71 -8.97
C VAL A 501 -17.44 -11.12 -10.38
N SER A 502 -17.68 -11.94 -11.41
CA SER A 502 -17.80 -11.47 -12.80
C SER A 502 -19.23 -11.54 -13.33
N ASN A 503 -20.11 -12.28 -12.66
CA ASN A 503 -21.53 -12.38 -13.02
C ASN A 503 -22.28 -11.05 -12.81
N ILE A 504 -22.78 -10.47 -13.90
CA ILE A 504 -23.43 -9.15 -13.92
C ILE A 504 -24.76 -9.14 -13.16
N GLU A 505 -25.54 -10.22 -13.19
CA GLU A 505 -26.84 -10.29 -12.51
C GLU A 505 -26.67 -10.30 -10.99
N LEU A 506 -25.69 -11.05 -10.47
CA LEU A 506 -25.36 -11.07 -9.04
C LEU A 506 -24.85 -9.71 -8.55
N LYS A 507 -24.06 -8.99 -9.37
CA LYS A 507 -23.64 -7.61 -9.08
C LYS A 507 -24.83 -6.65 -9.03
N ALA A 508 -25.67 -6.65 -10.07
CA ALA A 508 -26.83 -5.76 -10.17
C ALA A 508 -27.84 -5.96 -9.01
N ALA A 509 -28.01 -7.20 -8.54
CA ALA A 509 -28.84 -7.51 -7.39
C ALA A 509 -28.14 -7.27 -6.03
N GLY A 510 -26.82 -7.06 -6.03
CA GLY A 510 -26.00 -6.92 -4.83
C GLY A 510 -26.04 -8.18 -3.95
N ILE A 511 -25.78 -9.35 -4.53
CA ILE A 511 -25.81 -10.66 -3.86
C ILE A 511 -24.38 -11.12 -3.59
N GLY A 512 -24.02 -11.27 -2.32
CA GLY A 512 -22.67 -11.57 -1.83
C GLY A 512 -22.07 -10.44 -0.99
N ASP A 513 -20.83 -10.63 -0.56
CA ASP A 513 -20.03 -9.62 0.12
C ASP A 513 -19.75 -8.42 -0.82
N PRO A 514 -20.16 -7.17 -0.45
CA PRO A 514 -19.97 -5.95 -1.23
C PRO A 514 -18.52 -5.66 -1.67
N ARG A 515 -17.50 -6.25 -1.01
CA ARG A 515 -16.11 -6.17 -1.47
C ARG A 515 -15.90 -6.73 -2.88
N TRP A 516 -16.70 -7.73 -3.26
CA TRP A 516 -16.46 -8.53 -4.46
C TRP A 516 -17.49 -8.31 -5.58
N VAL A 517 -18.57 -7.59 -5.32
CA VAL A 517 -19.70 -7.38 -6.26
C VAL A 517 -19.76 -5.95 -6.82
N GLN A 518 -18.63 -5.24 -6.83
CA GLN A 518 -18.47 -3.90 -7.43
C GLN A 518 -18.48 -3.95 -8.95
#